data_AF-A0A4Q7J994-F1
#
_entry.id   AF-A0A4Q7J994-F1
#
_cell.length_a   1.000
_cell.length_b   1.000
_cell.length_c   1.000
_cell.angle_alpha   90.00
_cell.angle_beta   90.00
_cell.angle_gamma   90.00
#
_symmetry.space_group_name_H-M   'P 1'
#
loop_
_entity.id
_entity.type
_entity.pdbx_description
1 polymer ?
#
loop_
_entity_poly.entity_id
_entity_poly.type
_entity_poly.pdbx_seq_one_letter_code
_entity_poly.pdbx_strand_id
1 'polypeptide(L)'
;MTTQHHAHLLGAYVLGALDEREVRAVEEHLATCRQCVAELDELRAIDRALGEVPPEALLDGPPEGGDLMLQRTLREVRAERGGRERRRRVGTGIVAAVVAVVFVGGGVVVGRVTTPPQVVTATPANPAGTKVSSVTDPGTGVRMTATVKPAAGWVRTTIDVAGIPEGQKCRIVVVDTDGGRHEAGSWLVSKKGATEGATLDGSALVPPDKVAAVEVENFDGKRFVSAKL
;
A
#
# COMPACT_ATOMS: atom_id res chain seq x y z
N MET A 1 18.15 1.85 28.40
CA MET A 1 18.31 3.00 27.48
C MET A 1 17.89 2.51 26.11
N THR A 2 16.71 2.91 25.63
CA THR A 2 16.21 2.59 24.30
C THR A 2 16.97 3.44 23.28
N THR A 3 18.07 2.91 22.75
CA THR A 3 18.77 3.51 21.62
C THR A 3 17.82 3.47 20.43
N GLN A 4 17.28 4.62 20.05
CA GLN A 4 16.41 4.76 18.90
C GLN A 4 17.20 4.33 17.66
N HIS A 5 16.66 3.41 16.87
CA HIS A 5 17.30 2.88 15.66
C HIS A 5 17.06 3.86 14.49
N HIS A 6 18.12 4.50 13.98
CA HIS A 6 18.00 5.50 12.89
C HIS A 6 18.33 4.90 11.52
N ALA A 7 17.59 3.85 11.10
CA ALA A 7 17.82 3.14 9.83
C ALA A 7 17.92 4.08 8.59
N HIS A 8 17.16 5.18 8.57
CA HIS A 8 17.15 6.13 7.45
C HIS A 8 18.47 6.92 7.27
N LEU A 9 19.28 7.08 8.33
CA LEU A 9 20.56 7.80 8.23
C LEU A 9 21.68 6.91 7.70
N LEU A 10 21.62 5.58 7.92
CA LEU A 10 22.66 4.65 7.45
C LEU A 10 22.74 4.58 5.93
N GLY A 11 21.60 4.56 5.23
CA GLY A 11 21.58 4.59 3.77
C GLY A 11 22.17 5.88 3.20
N ALA A 12 21.80 7.03 3.78
CA ALA A 12 22.37 8.31 3.38
C ALA A 12 23.88 8.42 3.70
N TYR A 13 24.32 7.80 4.80
CA TYR A 13 25.72 7.72 5.18
C TYR A 13 26.54 6.90 4.17
N VAL A 14 26.06 5.72 3.74
CA VAL A 14 26.73 4.90 2.72
C VAL A 14 26.86 5.64 1.39
N LEU A 15 25.80 6.34 0.98
CA LEU A 15 25.76 7.10 -0.27
C LEU A 15 26.49 8.45 -0.21
N GLY A 16 27.10 8.80 0.94
CA GLY A 16 27.82 10.08 1.11
C GLY A 16 26.92 11.32 1.06
N ALA A 17 25.63 11.19 1.39
CA ALA A 17 24.62 12.24 1.25
C ALA A 17 24.31 13.00 2.56
N LEU A 18 25.13 12.83 3.60
CA LEU A 18 24.97 13.46 4.91
C LEU A 18 25.88 14.68 5.08
N ASP A 19 25.47 15.63 5.93
CA ASP A 19 26.35 16.72 6.36
C ASP A 19 27.34 16.30 7.47
N GLU A 20 28.36 17.13 7.76
CA GLU A 20 29.40 16.81 8.75
C GLU A 20 28.89 16.57 10.18
N ARG A 21 27.73 17.13 10.54
CA ARG A 21 27.15 16.92 11.87
C ARG A 21 26.41 15.59 11.92
N GLU A 22 25.67 15.28 10.86
CA GLU A 22 24.97 14.02 10.68
C GLU A 22 25.94 12.84 10.59
N VAL A 23 27.05 12.98 9.86
CA VAL A 23 28.14 11.99 9.81
C VAL A 23 28.65 11.66 11.21
N ARG A 24 29.01 12.69 12.00
CA ARG A 24 29.50 12.49 13.38
C ARG A 24 28.47 11.78 14.27
N ALA A 25 27.19 12.15 14.15
CA ALA A 25 26.12 11.52 14.92
C ALA A 25 25.96 10.04 14.57
N VAL A 26 26.09 9.68 13.29
CA VAL A 26 26.05 8.28 12.84
C VAL A 26 27.27 7.51 13.34
N GLU A 27 28.47 8.06 13.23
CA GLU A 27 29.71 7.41 13.71
C GLU A 27 29.68 7.14 15.23
N GLU A 28 29.24 8.13 16.02
CA GLU A 28 29.07 7.98 17.48
C GLU A 28 28.05 6.87 17.80
N HIS A 29 26.96 6.80 17.04
CA HIS A 29 25.97 5.73 17.21
C HIS A 29 26.52 4.35 16.81
N LEU A 30 27.26 4.26 15.71
CA LEU A 30 27.89 3.01 15.25
C LEU A 30 28.89 2.47 16.26
N ALA A 31 29.56 3.34 17.03
CA ALA A 31 30.46 2.93 18.10
C ALA A 31 29.76 2.15 19.23
N THR A 32 28.43 2.26 19.36
CA THR A 32 27.66 1.66 20.47
C THR A 32 26.58 0.67 20.02
N CYS A 33 26.22 0.64 18.73
CA CYS A 33 25.12 -0.19 18.21
C CYS A 33 25.59 -1.26 17.20
N ARG A 34 25.74 -2.50 17.67
CA ARG A 34 26.14 -3.64 16.79
C ARG A 34 25.14 -3.95 15.67
N GLN A 35 23.84 -3.69 15.90
CA GLN A 35 22.82 -3.91 14.88
C GLN A 35 22.99 -2.94 13.70
N CYS A 36 23.24 -1.66 13.98
CA CYS A 36 23.51 -0.66 12.94
C CYS A 36 24.82 -0.94 12.18
N VAL A 37 25.83 -1.52 12.85
CA VAL A 37 27.07 -1.94 12.18
C VAL A 37 26.79 -3.07 11.18
N ALA A 38 26.03 -4.09 11.58
CA ALA A 38 25.65 -5.18 10.68
C ALA A 38 24.82 -4.68 9.48
N GLU A 39 23.84 -3.80 9.72
CA GLU A 39 23.03 -3.19 8.67
C GLU A 39 23.89 -2.32 7.72
N LEU A 40 24.86 -1.58 8.25
CA LEU A 40 25.79 -0.80 7.44
C LEU A 40 26.64 -1.68 6.51
N ASP A 41 27.07 -2.84 6.97
CA ASP A 41 27.84 -3.78 6.15
C ASP A 41 27.00 -4.41 5.04
N GLU A 42 25.73 -4.73 5.31
CA GLU A 42 24.76 -5.16 4.30
C GLU A 42 24.56 -4.08 3.23
N LEU A 43 24.35 -2.83 3.64
CA LEU A 43 24.17 -1.69 2.72
C LEU A 43 25.42 -1.44 1.86
N ARG A 44 26.62 -1.55 2.43
CA ARG A 44 27.89 -1.44 1.67
C ARG A 44 28.10 -2.58 0.68
N ALA A 45 27.56 -3.76 0.95
CA ALA A 45 27.60 -4.86 -0.02
C ALA A 45 26.71 -4.54 -1.24
N ILE A 46 25.53 -3.97 -1.00
CA ILE A 46 24.63 -3.51 -2.07
C ILE A 46 25.27 -2.37 -2.88
N ASP A 47 25.84 -1.36 -2.21
CA ASP A 47 26.50 -0.23 -2.87
C ASP A 47 27.63 -0.66 -3.80
N ARG A 48 28.46 -1.62 -3.36
CA ARG A 48 29.51 -2.22 -4.21
C ARG A 48 28.93 -2.96 -5.42
N ALA A 49 27.89 -3.76 -5.21
CA ALA A 49 27.23 -4.47 -6.32
C ALA A 49 26.61 -3.51 -7.34
N LEU A 50 26.08 -2.37 -6.90
CA LEU A 50 25.58 -1.32 -7.79
C LEU A 50 26.72 -0.62 -8.55
N GLY A 51 27.89 -0.45 -7.93
CA GLY A 51 29.08 0.10 -8.58
C GLY A 51 29.68 -0.80 -9.67
N GLU A 52 29.35 -2.09 -9.69
CA GLU A 52 29.79 -3.04 -10.72
C GLU A 52 28.94 -2.99 -12.00
N VAL A 53 27.81 -2.26 -11.98
CA VAL A 53 26.91 -2.16 -13.15
C VAL A 53 27.60 -1.35 -14.27
N PRO A 54 27.84 -1.95 -15.45
CA PRO A 54 28.49 -1.27 -16.55
C PRO A 54 27.57 -0.18 -17.13
N PRO A 55 28.10 0.97 -17.59
CA PRO A 55 27.30 2.03 -18.23
C PRO A 55 26.47 1.51 -19.40
N GLU A 56 26.95 0.48 -20.09
CA GLU A 56 26.28 -0.18 -21.20
C GLU A 56 25.06 -1.00 -20.78
N ALA A 57 24.84 -1.25 -19.49
CA ALA A 57 23.58 -1.82 -18.98
C ALA A 57 22.48 -0.76 -18.81
N LEU A 58 22.83 0.54 -18.88
CA LEU A 58 21.91 1.68 -18.85
C LEU A 58 21.49 2.08 -20.28
N LEU A 59 21.14 1.11 -21.13
CA LEU A 59 20.84 1.32 -22.56
C LEU A 59 19.67 2.28 -22.79
N ASP A 60 18.68 2.22 -21.91
CA ASP A 60 17.61 3.19 -21.84
C ASP A 60 17.98 4.20 -20.76
N GLY A 61 18.68 5.27 -21.18
CA GLY A 61 18.89 6.43 -20.33
C GLY A 61 17.55 6.99 -19.81
N PRO A 62 17.57 7.90 -18.82
CA PRO A 62 16.35 8.51 -18.33
C PRO A 62 15.48 9.02 -19.50
N PRO A 63 14.16 8.82 -19.47
CA PRO A 63 13.27 9.23 -20.57
C PRO A 63 13.45 10.72 -20.86
N GLU A 64 13.17 11.18 -22.10
CA GLU A 64 13.27 12.60 -22.45
C GLU A 64 12.47 13.46 -21.45
N GLY A 65 13.16 14.39 -20.77
CA GLY A 65 12.57 15.22 -19.71
C GLY A 65 12.57 14.60 -18.30
N GLY A 66 13.21 13.44 -18.11
CA GLY A 66 13.36 12.75 -16.82
C GLY A 66 13.98 13.63 -15.72
N ASP A 67 14.93 14.49 -16.09
CA ASP A 67 15.52 15.47 -15.16
C ASP A 67 14.51 16.50 -14.65
N LEU A 68 13.62 16.98 -15.52
CA LEU A 68 12.59 17.94 -15.13
C LEU A 68 11.54 17.29 -14.23
N MET A 69 11.17 16.05 -14.53
CA MET A 69 10.32 15.22 -13.65
C MET A 69 10.99 15.05 -12.28
N LEU A 70 12.24 14.58 -12.23
CA LEU A 70 12.99 14.41 -10.99
C LEU A 70 13.10 15.72 -10.19
N GLN A 71 13.46 16.83 -10.84
CA GLN A 71 13.56 18.12 -10.17
C GLN A 71 12.22 18.62 -9.62
N ARG A 72 11.11 18.36 -10.33
CA ARG A 72 9.76 18.68 -9.86
C ARG A 72 9.41 17.85 -8.63
N THR A 73 9.62 16.54 -8.70
CA THR A 73 9.36 15.61 -7.60
C THR A 73 10.19 15.97 -6.37
N LEU A 74 11.48 16.27 -6.53
CA LEU A 74 12.35 16.70 -5.42
C LEU A 74 11.92 18.04 -4.83
N ARG A 75 11.46 19.00 -5.66
CA ARG A 75 10.89 20.26 -5.18
C ARG A 75 9.63 20.03 -4.35
N GLU A 76 8.76 19.14 -4.81
CA GLU A 76 7.51 18.79 -4.13
C GLU A 76 7.76 18.10 -2.78
N VAL A 77 8.68 17.13 -2.74
CA VAL A 77 9.10 16.47 -1.50
C VAL A 77 9.70 17.46 -0.49
N ARG A 78 10.53 18.41 -0.95
CA ARG A 78 11.07 19.47 -0.07
C ARG A 78 9.97 20.41 0.44
N ALA A 79 9.03 20.80 -0.42
CA ALA A 79 7.90 21.64 -0.04
C ALA A 79 7.01 20.97 1.01
N GLU A 80 6.74 19.66 0.87
CA GLU A 80 5.99 18.88 1.85
C GLU A 80 6.71 18.76 3.19
N ARG A 81 8.03 18.51 3.19
CA ARG A 81 8.84 18.44 4.42
C ARG A 81 8.87 19.79 5.12
N GLY A 82 9.14 20.88 4.39
CA GLY A 82 9.13 22.23 4.93
C GLY A 82 7.76 22.67 5.46
N GLY A 83 6.67 22.25 4.79
CA GLY A 83 5.30 22.48 5.24
C GLY A 83 4.94 21.77 6.54
N ARG A 84 5.41 20.52 6.73
CA ARG A 84 5.24 19.75 7.97
C ARG A 84 6.03 20.35 9.14
N GLU A 85 7.28 20.76 8.92
CA GLU A 85 8.07 21.46 9.94
C GLU A 85 7.48 22.82 10.30
N ARG A 86 7.04 23.60 9.31
CA ARG A 86 6.39 24.90 9.55
C ARG A 86 5.07 24.74 10.29
N ARG A 87 4.25 23.74 9.95
CA ARG A 87 3.02 23.41 10.71
C ARG A 87 3.32 22.98 12.14
N ARG A 88 4.38 22.21 12.38
CA ARG A 88 4.82 21.86 13.73
C ARG A 88 5.26 23.09 14.54
N ARG A 89 6.03 24.00 13.92
CA ARG A 89 6.47 25.26 14.58
C ARG A 89 5.32 26.23 14.86
N VAL A 90 4.28 26.26 14.03
CA VAL A 90 3.08 27.09 14.27
C VAL A 90 2.16 26.43 15.31
N GLY A 91 2.13 25.10 15.40
CA GLY A 91 1.33 24.35 16.39
C GLY A 91 1.85 24.42 17.84
N THR A 92 3.11 24.78 18.06
CA THR A 92 3.69 24.97 19.41
C THR A 92 3.32 26.30 20.07
N GLY A 93 2.55 27.16 19.40
CA GLY A 93 2.13 28.47 19.94
C GLY A 93 0.81 28.51 20.72
N ILE A 94 0.05 27.41 20.83
CA ILE A 94 -1.34 27.42 21.39
C ILE A 94 -1.56 26.37 22.50
N VAL A 95 -0.60 26.14 23.41
CA VAL A 95 -0.82 25.23 24.57
C VAL A 95 -0.59 25.90 25.93
N ALA A 96 -0.46 27.22 26.00
CA ALA A 96 -0.33 27.93 27.27
C ALA A 96 -1.63 28.63 27.71
N ALA A 97 -2.78 27.93 27.75
CA ALA A 97 -3.99 28.48 28.38
C ALA A 97 -5.12 27.46 28.67
N VAL A 98 -4.85 26.27 29.21
CA VAL A 98 -5.93 25.49 29.89
C VAL A 98 -5.34 24.73 31.09
N VAL A 99 -4.98 25.48 32.12
CA VAL A 99 -4.87 24.93 33.49
C VAL A 99 -5.83 25.74 34.34
N ALA A 100 -7.09 25.34 34.37
CA ALA A 100 -7.99 25.63 35.49
C ALA A 100 -9.29 24.83 35.33
N VAL A 101 -9.61 24.06 36.39
CA VAL A 101 -10.93 23.53 36.74
C VAL A 101 -11.48 22.41 35.86
N VAL A 102 -11.30 21.16 36.31
CA VAL A 102 -12.40 20.33 36.85
C VAL A 102 -11.75 19.25 37.73
N PHE A 103 -11.73 19.49 39.03
CA PHE A 103 -11.75 18.42 40.02
C PHE A 103 -13.18 18.37 40.58
N VAL A 104 -13.56 17.15 41.01
CA VAL A 104 -14.78 16.76 41.75
C VAL A 104 -15.93 16.23 40.89
N GLY A 105 -16.09 14.90 40.89
CA GLY A 105 -17.37 14.28 40.55
C GLY A 105 -17.36 12.79 40.21
N GLY A 106 -17.12 11.91 41.19
CA GLY A 106 -17.87 10.66 41.31
C GLY A 106 -17.38 9.39 40.58
N GLY A 107 -17.10 8.35 41.37
CA GLY A 107 -17.49 6.97 41.03
C GLY A 107 -16.41 6.06 40.45
N VAL A 108 -15.58 5.46 41.32
CA VAL A 108 -14.80 4.26 40.99
C VAL A 108 -15.72 3.05 41.13
N VAL A 109 -16.02 2.36 40.03
CA VAL A 109 -16.55 0.99 40.05
C VAL A 109 -15.54 0.09 39.36
N VAL A 110 -14.70 -0.57 40.16
CA VAL A 110 -13.81 -1.64 39.69
C VAL A 110 -14.64 -2.92 39.63
N GLY A 111 -15.15 -3.23 38.44
CA GLY A 111 -15.72 -4.55 38.13
C GLY A 111 -14.62 -5.46 37.60
N ARG A 112 -14.01 -6.28 38.46
CA ARG A 112 -13.20 -7.43 38.03
C ARG A 112 -14.15 -8.56 37.65
N VAL A 113 -14.26 -8.86 36.35
CA VAL A 113 -14.76 -10.16 35.88
C VAL A 113 -13.58 -10.88 35.26
N THR A 114 -13.06 -11.85 36.00
CA THR A 114 -12.10 -12.85 35.50
C THR A 114 -12.88 -13.97 34.83
N THR A 115 -12.93 -13.96 33.51
CA THR A 115 -13.38 -15.11 32.71
C THR A 115 -12.19 -15.62 31.88
N PRO A 116 -11.87 -16.92 31.90
CA PRO A 116 -10.72 -17.46 31.18
C PRO A 116 -10.83 -17.25 29.66
N PRO A 117 -9.70 -17.09 28.94
CA PRO A 117 -9.74 -16.81 27.51
C PRO A 117 -10.26 -18.04 26.77
N GLN A 118 -11.48 -17.92 26.27
CA GLN A 118 -11.99 -18.82 25.25
C GLN A 118 -11.28 -18.42 23.95
N VAL A 119 -10.52 -19.35 23.37
CA VAL A 119 -9.96 -19.18 22.04
C VAL A 119 -11.12 -19.22 21.06
N VAL A 120 -11.75 -18.07 20.86
CA VAL A 120 -12.60 -17.83 19.70
C VAL A 120 -11.63 -17.65 18.54
N THR A 121 -11.58 -18.63 17.65
CA THR A 121 -11.00 -18.47 16.32
C THR A 121 -11.73 -17.31 15.66
N ALA A 122 -11.17 -16.10 15.75
CA ALA A 122 -11.72 -14.94 15.08
C ALA A 122 -11.55 -15.17 13.58
N THR A 123 -12.61 -15.60 12.91
CA THR A 123 -12.73 -15.41 11.46
C THR A 123 -12.43 -13.94 11.20
N PRO A 124 -11.47 -13.58 10.34
CA PRO A 124 -11.19 -12.17 10.07
C PRO A 124 -12.48 -11.51 9.58
N ALA A 125 -13.06 -10.66 10.42
CA ALA A 125 -14.25 -9.90 10.07
C ALA A 125 -13.86 -8.97 8.92
N ASN A 126 -14.53 -9.11 7.77
CA ASN A 126 -14.33 -8.20 6.66
C ASN A 126 -14.62 -6.76 7.13
N PRO A 127 -13.85 -5.76 6.68
CA PRO A 127 -14.14 -4.36 6.99
C PRO A 127 -15.60 -4.02 6.70
N ALA A 128 -16.22 -3.19 7.54
CA ALA A 128 -17.60 -2.75 7.34
C ALA A 128 -17.78 -2.19 5.91
N GLY A 129 -18.87 -2.61 5.24
CA GLY A 129 -19.17 -2.23 3.85
C GLY A 129 -18.47 -3.08 2.77
N THR A 130 -17.76 -4.14 3.15
CA THR A 130 -17.25 -5.12 2.16
C THR A 130 -18.41 -5.87 1.51
N LYS A 131 -18.45 -5.87 0.18
CA LYS A 131 -19.41 -6.66 -0.62
C LYS A 131 -18.72 -7.88 -1.19
N VAL A 132 -19.38 -9.03 -1.18
CA VAL A 132 -18.86 -10.28 -1.78
C VAL A 132 -19.96 -10.88 -2.64
N SER A 133 -19.60 -11.30 -3.85
CA SER A 133 -20.52 -11.93 -4.80
C SER A 133 -19.83 -13.08 -5.51
N SER A 134 -20.51 -14.23 -5.60
CA SER A 134 -20.00 -15.43 -6.26
C SER A 134 -20.97 -15.85 -7.35
N VAL A 135 -20.46 -16.07 -8.56
CA VAL A 135 -21.26 -16.34 -9.75
C VAL A 135 -20.57 -17.38 -10.64
N THR A 136 -21.37 -18.22 -11.30
CA THR A 136 -20.95 -19.04 -12.44
C THR A 136 -21.74 -18.54 -13.64
N ASP A 137 -21.05 -18.05 -14.67
CA ASP A 137 -21.72 -17.60 -15.88
C ASP A 137 -22.27 -18.81 -16.66
N PRO A 138 -23.57 -18.88 -16.96
CA PRO A 138 -24.17 -20.04 -17.63
C PRO A 138 -23.79 -20.13 -19.12
N GLY A 139 -23.37 -19.03 -19.75
CA GLY A 139 -23.00 -18.98 -21.16
C GLY A 139 -21.55 -19.39 -21.40
N THR A 140 -20.65 -19.00 -20.49
CA THR A 140 -19.20 -19.29 -20.63
C THR A 140 -18.71 -20.40 -19.71
N GLY A 141 -19.46 -20.73 -18.65
CA GLY A 141 -19.04 -21.66 -17.59
C GLY A 141 -17.98 -21.07 -16.64
N VAL A 142 -17.59 -19.81 -16.81
CA VAL A 142 -16.57 -19.15 -15.99
C VAL A 142 -17.12 -18.88 -14.60
N ARG A 143 -16.32 -19.21 -13.59
CA ARG A 143 -16.67 -19.00 -12.18
C ARG A 143 -15.86 -17.85 -11.62
N MET A 144 -16.52 -16.99 -10.85
CA MET A 144 -15.88 -15.87 -10.19
C MET A 144 -16.47 -15.60 -8.81
N THR A 145 -15.59 -15.36 -7.83
CA THR A 145 -15.95 -14.68 -6.58
C THR A 145 -15.29 -13.31 -6.59
N ALA A 146 -16.07 -12.25 -6.45
CA ALA A 146 -15.59 -10.88 -6.36
C ALA A 146 -15.80 -10.34 -4.95
N THR A 147 -14.74 -9.83 -4.34
CA THR A 147 -14.75 -9.12 -3.06
C THR A 147 -14.42 -7.66 -3.32
N VAL A 148 -15.31 -6.75 -2.92
CA VAL A 148 -15.12 -5.30 -3.05
C VAL A 148 -15.05 -4.67 -1.67
N LYS A 149 -13.88 -4.10 -1.36
CA LYS A 149 -13.59 -3.45 -0.08
C LYS A 149 -13.61 -1.93 -0.26
N PRO A 150 -14.40 -1.20 0.56
CA PRO A 150 -14.37 0.25 0.56
C PRO A 150 -12.98 0.81 0.87
N ALA A 151 -12.62 1.88 0.18
CA ALA A 151 -11.51 2.77 0.52
C ALA A 151 -11.99 4.23 0.45
N ALA A 152 -11.13 5.20 0.79
CA ALA A 152 -11.51 6.61 0.89
C ALA A 152 -11.84 7.22 -0.48
N GLY A 153 -13.10 7.11 -0.91
CA GLY A 153 -13.63 7.62 -2.18
C GLY A 153 -13.45 6.70 -3.39
N TRP A 154 -13.01 5.45 -3.17
CA TRP A 154 -12.74 4.47 -4.23
C TRP A 154 -12.84 3.04 -3.65
N VAL A 155 -12.64 2.00 -4.47
CA VAL A 155 -12.72 0.60 -4.02
C VAL A 155 -11.49 -0.23 -4.35
N ARG A 156 -11.13 -1.15 -3.45
CA ARG A 156 -10.25 -2.29 -3.73
C ARG A 156 -11.10 -3.48 -4.14
N THR A 157 -10.63 -4.22 -5.13
CA THR A 157 -11.27 -5.45 -5.60
C THR A 157 -10.30 -6.61 -5.50
N THR A 158 -10.79 -7.75 -5.02
CA THR A 158 -10.08 -9.03 -5.12
C THR A 158 -11.03 -9.99 -5.82
N ILE A 159 -10.59 -10.62 -6.90
CA ILE A 159 -11.37 -11.64 -7.59
C ILE A 159 -10.66 -12.99 -7.56
N ASP A 160 -11.42 -14.05 -7.36
CA ASP A 160 -11.00 -15.42 -7.62
C ASP A 160 -11.76 -15.89 -8.86
N VAL A 161 -11.06 -16.11 -9.98
CA VAL A 161 -11.69 -16.44 -11.26
C VAL A 161 -11.08 -17.70 -11.87
N ALA A 162 -11.91 -18.57 -12.43
CA ALA A 162 -11.48 -19.83 -13.06
C ALA A 162 -12.30 -20.18 -14.30
N GLY A 163 -11.70 -20.94 -15.23
CA GLY A 163 -12.36 -21.42 -16.45
C GLY A 163 -12.21 -20.51 -17.68
N ILE A 164 -11.40 -19.46 -17.59
CA ILE A 164 -11.05 -18.64 -18.77
C ILE A 164 -9.95 -19.37 -19.57
N PRO A 165 -10.04 -19.48 -20.91
CA PRO A 165 -9.00 -20.14 -21.70
C PRO A 165 -7.61 -19.51 -21.54
N GLU A 166 -6.56 -20.35 -21.60
CA GLU A 166 -5.17 -19.90 -21.61
C GLU A 166 -4.89 -18.89 -22.74
N GLY A 167 -4.01 -17.93 -22.48
CA GLY A 167 -3.56 -16.95 -23.46
C GLY A 167 -4.51 -15.75 -23.62
N GLN A 168 -5.67 -15.75 -22.97
CA GLN A 168 -6.56 -14.59 -22.95
C GLN A 168 -5.90 -13.44 -22.15
N LYS A 169 -5.82 -12.27 -22.78
CA LYS A 169 -5.46 -11.01 -22.10
C LYS A 169 -6.74 -10.44 -21.52
N CYS A 170 -6.91 -10.53 -20.21
CA CYS A 170 -8.12 -10.16 -19.50
C CYS A 170 -7.94 -8.91 -18.66
N ARG A 171 -9.06 -8.27 -18.33
CA ARG A 171 -9.13 -7.15 -17.38
C ARG A 171 -10.33 -7.29 -16.46
N ILE A 172 -10.17 -6.74 -15.27
CA ILE A 172 -11.22 -6.54 -14.26
C ILE A 172 -11.86 -5.20 -14.55
N VAL A 173 -13.18 -5.17 -14.70
CA VAL A 173 -13.94 -3.94 -14.89
C VAL A 173 -14.93 -3.79 -13.76
N VAL A 174 -14.85 -2.68 -13.03
CA VAL A 174 -15.85 -2.27 -12.04
C VAL A 174 -16.86 -1.40 -12.75
N VAL A 175 -18.14 -1.80 -12.68
CA VAL A 175 -19.26 -1.06 -13.27
C VAL A 175 -19.96 -0.29 -12.17
N ASP A 176 -20.13 1.01 -12.35
CA ASP A 176 -20.87 1.86 -11.42
C ASP A 176 -22.39 1.79 -11.68
N THR A 177 -23.18 2.32 -10.75
CA THR A 177 -24.66 2.34 -10.86
C THR A 177 -25.19 3.19 -12.02
N ASP A 178 -24.37 4.10 -12.54
CA ASP A 178 -24.70 4.98 -13.65
C ASP A 178 -24.31 4.35 -15.02
N GLY A 179 -23.69 3.16 -14.99
CA GLY A 179 -23.25 2.39 -16.16
C GLY A 179 -21.82 2.70 -16.62
N GLY A 180 -21.10 3.56 -15.90
CA GLY A 180 -19.68 3.83 -16.15
C GLY A 180 -18.83 2.58 -15.88
N ARG A 181 -17.79 2.41 -16.69
CA ARG A 181 -16.92 1.23 -16.69
C ARG A 181 -15.50 1.65 -16.35
N HIS A 182 -14.96 1.10 -15.27
CA HIS A 182 -13.67 1.50 -14.71
C HIS A 182 -12.75 0.28 -14.63
N GLU A 183 -11.63 0.30 -15.33
CA GLU A 183 -10.66 -0.80 -15.30
C GLU A 183 -9.96 -0.83 -13.93
N ALA A 184 -9.92 -2.02 -13.31
CA ALA A 184 -9.33 -2.22 -12.00
C ALA A 184 -8.01 -3.01 -12.00
N GLY A 185 -7.64 -3.59 -13.14
CA GLY A 185 -6.43 -4.38 -13.32
C GLY A 185 -6.54 -5.28 -14.54
N SER A 186 -5.41 -5.80 -15.02
CA SER A 186 -5.35 -6.71 -16.16
C SER A 186 -4.28 -7.78 -15.99
N TRP A 187 -4.45 -8.91 -16.68
CA TRP A 187 -3.54 -10.06 -16.61
C TRP A 187 -3.62 -10.92 -17.88
N LEU A 188 -2.60 -11.76 -18.06
CA LEU A 188 -2.61 -12.86 -19.02
C LEU A 188 -3.01 -14.16 -18.32
N VAL A 189 -3.99 -14.88 -18.85
CA VAL A 189 -4.38 -16.18 -18.31
C VAL A 189 -3.30 -17.21 -18.61
N SER A 190 -2.64 -17.71 -17.56
CA SER A 190 -1.68 -18.81 -17.65
C SER A 190 -2.38 -20.16 -17.78
N LYS A 191 -1.65 -21.20 -18.21
CA LYS A 191 -2.13 -22.59 -18.22
C LYS A 191 -2.75 -23.02 -16.88
N LYS A 192 -2.07 -22.70 -15.78
CA LYS A 192 -2.56 -22.99 -14.41
C LYS A 192 -3.82 -22.19 -14.11
N GLY A 193 -3.84 -20.90 -14.46
CA GLY A 193 -5.00 -20.02 -14.26
C GLY A 193 -6.26 -20.49 -15.00
N ALA A 194 -6.09 -21.12 -16.17
CA ALA A 194 -7.21 -21.66 -16.93
C ALA A 194 -7.94 -22.81 -16.20
N THR A 195 -7.18 -23.70 -15.54
CA THR A 195 -7.73 -24.91 -14.88
C THR A 195 -8.00 -24.74 -13.40
N GLU A 196 -7.06 -24.15 -12.66
CA GLU A 196 -7.12 -24.00 -11.21
C GLU A 196 -7.66 -22.64 -10.78
N GLY A 197 -7.70 -21.67 -11.70
CA GLY A 197 -8.08 -20.29 -11.43
C GLY A 197 -6.92 -19.39 -11.01
N ALA A 198 -7.23 -18.11 -10.85
CA ALA A 198 -6.31 -17.09 -10.40
C ALA A 198 -7.02 -16.15 -9.41
N THR A 199 -6.30 -15.78 -8.36
CA THR A 199 -6.66 -14.69 -7.46
C THR A 199 -5.97 -13.42 -7.94
N LEU A 200 -6.73 -12.35 -8.11
CA LEU A 200 -6.25 -11.09 -8.67
C LEU A 200 -6.76 -9.93 -7.84
N ASP A 201 -5.86 -9.02 -7.49
CA ASP A 201 -6.18 -7.78 -6.79
C ASP A 201 -6.20 -6.60 -7.77
N GLY A 202 -7.07 -5.64 -7.49
CA GLY A 202 -7.27 -4.45 -8.29
C GLY A 202 -7.86 -3.28 -7.49
N SER A 203 -8.01 -2.14 -8.16
CA SER A 203 -8.66 -0.95 -7.59
C SER A 203 -9.36 -0.12 -8.66
N ALA A 204 -10.50 0.47 -8.32
CA ALA A 204 -11.23 1.34 -9.23
C ALA A 204 -11.64 2.64 -8.53
N LEU A 205 -11.56 3.76 -9.26
CA LEU A 205 -12.00 5.08 -8.82
C LEU A 205 -13.54 5.19 -8.91
N VAL A 206 -14.23 4.36 -8.12
CA VAL A 206 -15.69 4.33 -8.00
C VAL A 206 -16.04 4.45 -6.52
N PRO A 207 -16.95 5.36 -6.12
CA PRO A 207 -17.41 5.42 -4.74
C PRO A 207 -17.97 4.05 -4.28
N PRO A 208 -17.66 3.57 -3.06
CA PRO A 208 -18.07 2.23 -2.62
C PRO A 208 -19.57 1.94 -2.68
N ASP A 209 -20.40 2.96 -2.44
CA ASP A 209 -21.86 2.91 -2.52
C ASP A 209 -22.39 2.91 -3.97
N LYS A 210 -21.54 3.26 -4.94
CA LYS A 210 -21.87 3.34 -6.37
C LYS A 210 -21.39 2.15 -7.19
N VAL A 211 -20.79 1.13 -6.57
CA VAL A 211 -20.42 -0.10 -7.28
C VAL A 211 -21.64 -0.98 -7.51
N ALA A 212 -21.95 -1.27 -8.77
CA ALA A 212 -23.07 -2.12 -9.19
C ALA A 212 -22.63 -3.55 -9.57
N ALA A 213 -21.47 -3.70 -10.22
CA ALA A 213 -20.96 -5.01 -10.62
C ALA A 213 -19.43 -5.03 -10.78
N VAL A 214 -18.86 -6.24 -10.75
CA VAL A 214 -17.49 -6.54 -11.18
C VAL A 214 -17.58 -7.51 -12.34
N GLU A 215 -16.89 -7.19 -13.44
CA GLU A 215 -16.87 -7.98 -14.66
C GLU A 215 -15.46 -8.38 -15.02
N VAL A 216 -15.34 -9.51 -15.72
CA VAL A 216 -14.10 -9.91 -16.37
C VAL A 216 -14.35 -10.02 -17.87
N GLU A 217 -13.52 -9.35 -18.65
CA GLU A 217 -13.55 -9.38 -20.11
C GLU A 217 -12.13 -9.41 -20.68
N ASN A 218 -11.98 -9.81 -21.94
CA ASN A 218 -10.73 -9.63 -22.67
C ASN A 218 -10.68 -8.29 -23.42
N PHE A 219 -9.49 -7.95 -23.93
CA PHE A 219 -9.27 -6.76 -24.73
C PHE A 219 -9.94 -6.81 -26.12
N ASP A 220 -10.45 -7.98 -26.55
CA ASP A 220 -11.26 -8.14 -27.77
C ASP A 220 -12.76 -7.85 -27.53
N GLY A 221 -13.14 -7.48 -26.30
CA GLY A 221 -14.52 -7.12 -25.94
C GLY A 221 -15.42 -8.30 -25.56
N LYS A 222 -14.87 -9.52 -25.47
CA LYS A 222 -15.60 -10.68 -24.96
C LYS A 222 -15.65 -10.62 -23.44
N ARG A 223 -16.86 -10.47 -22.90
CA ARG A 223 -17.13 -10.64 -21.47
C ARG A 223 -17.23 -12.12 -21.11
N PHE A 224 -16.55 -12.52 -20.05
CA PHE A 224 -16.57 -13.89 -19.55
C PHE A 224 -17.57 -14.09 -18.43
N VAL A 225 -17.65 -13.13 -17.49
CA VAL A 225 -18.48 -13.24 -16.29
C VAL A 225 -18.77 -11.85 -15.72
N SER A 226 -19.93 -11.70 -15.07
CA SER A 226 -20.37 -10.47 -14.40
C SER A 226 -20.99 -10.83 -13.05
N ALA A 227 -20.42 -10.31 -11.96
CA ALA A 227 -20.90 -10.48 -10.60
C ALA A 227 -21.55 -9.17 -10.12
N LYS A 228 -22.86 -9.20 -9.86
CA LYS A 228 -23.59 -8.07 -9.26
C LYS A 228 -23.33 -7.98 -7.76
N LEU A 229 -23.31 -6.76 -7.22
CA LEU A 229 -22.93 -6.44 -5.84
C LEU A 229 -24.02 -5.69 -5.07
#